data_AF-A0A2M7ASU3-F1
#
_entry.id   AF-A0A2M7ASU3-F1
#
_cell.length_a   1.000
_cell.length_b   1.000
_cell.length_c   1.000
_cell.angle_alpha   90.00
_cell.angle_beta   90.00
_cell.angle_gamma   90.00
#
_symmetry.space_group_name_H-M   'P 1'
#
loop_
_entity.id
_entity.type
_entity.pdbx_description
1 polymer ?
#
loop_
_entity_poly.entity_id
_entity_poly.type
_entity_poly.pdbx_seq_one_letter_code
_entity_poly.pdbx_strand_id
1 'polypeptide(L)'
;SAYYFLRLSIRTGLELIKMIIDAVKFSFRSYRNFIKSFLLFSLIIYVAASLFVIVDYLRTHYGYYGKFLCSFGTQENLKKSVVRIVGGYSEGTDFFISDNQVLTNFHVIADEPSPKIIFPDGSFITPTKSPEDAVLAFLYLSQSQKDERWF
;
A
#
# COMPACT_ATOMS: atom_id res chain seq x y z
N SER A 1 -2.72 11.12 -32.94
CA SER A 1 -2.78 9.92 -32.08
C SER A 1 -4.14 9.24 -32.02
N ALA A 2 -5.25 9.96 -31.77
CA ALA A 2 -6.57 9.34 -31.55
C ALA A 2 -7.08 8.45 -32.71
N TYR A 3 -6.91 8.86 -33.96
CA TYR A 3 -7.32 8.07 -35.13
C TYR A 3 -6.61 6.70 -35.21
N TYR A 4 -5.29 6.66 -34.97
CA TYR A 4 -4.52 5.42 -34.98
C TYR A 4 -4.88 4.50 -33.82
N PHE A 5 -5.15 5.08 -32.64
CA PHE A 5 -5.62 4.33 -31.48
C PHE A 5 -6.99 3.70 -31.75
N LEU A 6 -7.94 4.47 -32.31
CA LEU A 6 -9.26 3.96 -32.69
C LEU A 6 -9.16 2.83 -33.72
N ARG A 7 -8.35 3.01 -34.77
CA ARG A 7 -8.12 1.99 -35.80
C ARG A 7 -7.50 0.72 -35.23
N LEU A 8 -6.56 0.84 -34.29
CA LEU A 8 -5.96 -0.29 -33.59
C LEU A 8 -7.00 -1.03 -32.76
N SER A 9 -7.79 -0.32 -31.94
CA SER A 9 -8.84 -0.93 -31.09
C SER A 9 -9.88 -1.69 -31.90
N ILE A 10 -10.35 -1.13 -33.02
CA ILE A 10 -11.31 -1.80 -33.92
C ILE A 10 -10.68 -3.07 -34.53
N ARG A 11 -9.44 -2.98 -35.01
CA ARG A 11 -8.76 -4.12 -35.63
C ARG A 11 -8.51 -5.24 -34.61
N THR A 12 -8.06 -4.89 -33.40
CA THR A 12 -7.87 -5.85 -32.31
C THR A 12 -9.21 -6.50 -31.91
N GLY A 13 -10.29 -5.72 -31.81
CA GLY A 13 -11.63 -6.23 -31.52
C GLY A 13 -12.11 -7.25 -32.55
N LEU A 14 -11.92 -6.97 -33.84
CA LEU A 14 -12.29 -7.89 -34.92
C LEU A 14 -11.49 -9.20 -34.88
N GLU A 15 -10.19 -9.14 -34.61
CA GLU A 15 -9.36 -10.35 -34.48
C GLU A 15 -9.73 -11.18 -33.24
N LEU A 16 -10.09 -10.55 -32.13
CA LEU A 16 -10.62 -11.25 -30.94
C LEU A 16 -11.93 -11.98 -31.25
N ILE A 17 -12.85 -11.34 -31.97
CA ILE A 17 -14.12 -11.96 -32.38
C ILE A 17 -13.87 -13.18 -33.27
N LYS A 18 -12.98 -13.07 -34.26
CA LYS A 18 -12.59 -14.21 -35.11
C LYS A 18 -12.01 -15.36 -34.29
N MET A 19 -11.13 -15.06 -33.34
CA MET A 19 -10.53 -16.06 -32.46
C MET A 19 -11.59 -16.81 -31.64
N ILE A 20 -12.62 -16.10 -31.14
CA ILE A 20 -13.75 -16.72 -30.43
C ILE A 20 -14.53 -17.65 -31.36
N ILE A 21 -14.86 -17.20 -32.56
CA ILE A 21 -15.60 -18.00 -33.55
C ILE A 21 -14.82 -19.27 -33.91
N ASP A 22 -13.51 -19.16 -34.13
CA ASP A 22 -12.67 -20.31 -34.46
C ASP A 22 -12.52 -21.28 -33.29
N ALA A 23 -12.45 -20.79 -32.05
CA ALA A 23 -12.46 -21.62 -30.84
C ALA A 23 -13.78 -22.40 -30.67
N VAL A 24 -14.92 -21.76 -30.96
CA VAL A 24 -16.23 -22.41 -30.96
C VAL A 24 -16.29 -23.48 -32.05
N LYS A 25 -15.93 -23.14 -33.30
CA LYS A 25 -15.90 -24.11 -34.41
C LYS A 25 -14.98 -25.30 -34.13
N PHE A 26 -13.81 -25.06 -33.54
CA PHE A 26 -12.85 -26.11 -33.18
C PHE A 26 -13.46 -27.13 -32.22
N SER A 27 -14.23 -26.65 -31.24
CA SER A 27 -14.91 -27.48 -30.25
C SER A 27 -15.93 -28.43 -30.88
N PHE A 28 -16.61 -28.01 -31.97
CA PHE A 28 -17.61 -28.83 -32.67
C PHE A 28 -17.06 -29.64 -33.84
N ARG A 29 -15.76 -29.54 -34.17
CA ARG A 29 -15.17 -30.25 -35.33
C ARG A 29 -15.07 -31.76 -35.14
N SER A 30 -14.96 -32.23 -33.90
CA SER A 30 -14.85 -33.65 -33.57
C SER A 30 -15.23 -33.89 -32.11
N TYR A 31 -15.80 -35.04 -31.79
CA TYR A 31 -16.13 -35.43 -30.42
C TYR A 31 -14.92 -35.38 -29.47
N ARG A 32 -13.73 -35.75 -29.95
CA ARG A 32 -12.49 -35.66 -29.16
C ARG A 32 -12.12 -34.21 -28.82
N ASN A 33 -12.39 -33.28 -29.73
CA ASN A 33 -12.11 -31.86 -29.52
C ASN A 33 -13.15 -31.24 -28.58
N PHE A 34 -14.41 -31.65 -28.69
CA PHE A 34 -15.48 -31.22 -27.79
C PHE A 34 -15.14 -31.54 -26.33
N ILE A 35 -14.73 -32.78 -26.03
CA ILE A 35 -14.34 -33.18 -24.67
C ILE A 35 -13.16 -32.36 -24.16
N LYS A 36 -12.11 -32.16 -24.98
CA LYS A 36 -10.94 -31.36 -24.61
C LYS A 36 -11.32 -29.91 -24.29
N SER A 37 -12.13 -29.29 -25.14
CA SER A 37 -12.63 -27.93 -24.93
C SER A 37 -13.51 -27.84 -23.68
N PHE A 38 -14.37 -28.82 -23.44
CA PHE A 38 -15.23 -28.87 -22.25
C PHE A 38 -14.42 -28.97 -20.96
N LEU A 39 -13.41 -29.84 -20.92
CA LEU A 39 -12.51 -29.97 -19.77
C LEU A 39 -11.74 -28.67 -19.51
N LEU A 40 -11.19 -28.05 -20.56
CA LEU A 40 -10.50 -26.78 -20.44
C LEU A 40 -11.43 -25.68 -19.93
N PHE A 41 -12.66 -25.61 -20.46
CA PHE A 41 -13.66 -24.63 -20.06
C PHE A 41 -14.08 -24.81 -18.59
N SER A 42 -14.29 -26.05 -18.16
CA SER A 42 -14.59 -26.38 -16.76
C SER A 42 -13.45 -25.97 -15.82
N LEU A 43 -12.20 -26.20 -16.22
CA LEU A 43 -11.03 -25.76 -15.46
C LEU A 43 -10.97 -24.22 -15.35
N ILE A 44 -11.23 -23.50 -16.44
CA ILE A 44 -11.27 -22.03 -16.44
C ILE A 44 -12.36 -21.52 -15.49
N ILE A 45 -13.56 -22.11 -15.54
CA ILE A 45 -14.66 -21.74 -14.62
C ILE A 45 -14.26 -22.01 -13.18
N TYR A 46 -13.64 -23.16 -12.90
CA TYR A 46 -13.19 -23.50 -11.56
C TYR A 46 -12.20 -22.46 -11.04
N VAL A 47 -11.17 -22.13 -11.81
CA VAL A 47 -10.16 -21.12 -11.43
C VAL A 47 -10.80 -19.74 -11.25
N ALA A 48 -11.71 -19.34 -12.15
CA ALA A 48 -12.43 -18.07 -12.04
C ALA A 48 -13.30 -18.00 -10.76
N ALA A 49 -14.01 -19.08 -10.44
CA ALA A 49 -14.81 -19.17 -9.21
C ALA A 49 -13.92 -19.14 -7.95
N SER A 50 -12.79 -19.86 -7.95
CA SER A 50 -11.81 -19.80 -6.87
C SER A 50 -11.25 -18.40 -6.68
N LEU A 51 -10.87 -17.71 -7.77
CA LEU A 51 -10.40 -16.33 -7.70
C LEU A 51 -11.46 -15.39 -7.16
N PHE A 52 -12.72 -15.55 -7.58
CA PHE A 52 -13.83 -14.76 -7.05
C PHE A 52 -13.97 -14.91 -5.53
N VAL A 53 -13.90 -16.15 -5.03
CA VAL A 53 -13.97 -16.41 -3.57
C VAL A 53 -12.77 -15.80 -2.84
N ILE A 54 -11.55 -15.92 -3.38
CA ILE A 54 -10.35 -15.32 -2.77
C ILE A 54 -10.49 -13.80 -2.70
N VAL A 55 -10.94 -13.19 -3.80
CA VAL A 55 -11.14 -11.75 -3.92
C VAL A 55 -12.20 -11.27 -2.92
N ASP A 56 -13.33 -11.98 -2.81
CA ASP A 56 -14.37 -11.70 -1.82
C ASP A 56 -13.90 -11.86 -0.37
N TYR A 57 -13.13 -12.91 -0.08
CA TYR A 57 -12.51 -13.13 1.22
C TYR A 57 -11.57 -11.98 1.59
N LEU A 58 -10.72 -11.56 0.65
CA LEU A 58 -9.82 -10.42 0.85
C LEU A 58 -10.60 -9.14 1.12
N ARG A 59 -11.70 -8.90 0.40
CA ARG A 59 -12.55 -7.74 0.64
C ARG A 59 -13.20 -7.75 2.01
N THR A 60 -13.67 -8.92 2.46
CA THR A 60 -14.38 -9.07 3.73
C THR A 60 -13.44 -8.89 4.93
N HIS A 61 -12.22 -9.42 4.85
CA HIS A 61 -11.27 -9.37 5.97
C HIS A 61 -10.27 -8.20 5.93
N TYR A 62 -9.82 -7.79 4.75
CA TYR A 62 -8.81 -6.74 4.59
C TYR A 62 -9.41 -5.39 4.12
N GLY A 63 -10.71 -5.36 3.81
CA GLY A 63 -11.43 -4.16 3.44
C GLY A 63 -11.39 -3.85 1.94
N TYR A 64 -11.69 -2.60 1.59
CA TYR A 64 -11.88 -2.17 0.19
C TYR A 64 -10.62 -2.36 -0.68
N TYR A 65 -10.77 -2.84 -1.93
CA TYR A 65 -9.65 -3.11 -2.84
C TYR A 65 -8.74 -1.90 -3.09
N GLY A 66 -9.29 -0.69 -3.03
CA GLY A 66 -8.51 0.54 -3.15
C GLY A 66 -7.43 0.68 -2.07
N LYS A 67 -7.58 0.04 -0.89
CA LYS A 67 -6.55 0.05 0.15
C LYS A 67 -5.26 -0.66 -0.27
N PHE A 68 -5.35 -1.68 -1.14
CA PHE A 68 -4.16 -2.34 -1.68
C PHE A 68 -3.36 -1.42 -2.62
N LEU A 69 -4.05 -0.50 -3.28
CA LEU A 69 -3.44 0.50 -4.17
C LEU A 69 -3.09 1.81 -3.44
N CYS A 70 -3.62 2.05 -2.24
CA CYS A 70 -3.27 3.20 -1.41
C CYS A 70 -1.80 3.26 -1.00
N SER A 71 -1.02 2.17 -1.12
CA SER A 71 0.42 2.25 -0.83
C SER A 71 1.17 3.19 -1.79
N PHE A 72 0.64 3.38 -3.01
CA PHE A 72 1.27 4.21 -4.02
C PHE A 72 1.08 5.70 -3.68
N GLY A 73 2.18 6.40 -3.37
CA GLY A 73 2.20 7.80 -2.94
C GLY A 73 2.08 7.99 -1.42
N THR A 74 1.16 7.28 -0.74
CA THR A 74 1.01 7.40 0.72
C THR A 74 2.26 6.96 1.47
N GLN A 75 3.02 5.99 0.94
CA GLN A 75 4.29 5.58 1.54
C GLN A 75 5.32 6.72 1.59
N GLU A 76 5.38 7.57 0.57
CA GLU A 76 6.34 8.69 0.53
C GLU A 76 5.95 9.78 1.53
N ASN A 77 4.65 10.05 1.66
CA ASN A 77 4.13 11.01 2.64
C ASN A 77 4.35 10.49 4.07
N LEU A 78 4.04 9.21 4.33
CA LEU A 78 4.27 8.60 5.64
C LEU A 78 5.75 8.56 6.04
N LYS A 79 6.66 8.30 5.09
CA LYS A 79 8.11 8.34 5.37
C LYS A 79 8.60 9.72 5.82
N LYS A 80 7.96 10.80 5.36
CA LYS A 80 8.31 12.16 5.78
C LYS A 80 7.76 12.54 7.16
N SER A 81 6.71 11.86 7.61
CA SER A 81 6.03 12.15 8.90
C SER A 81 6.56 11.33 10.07
N VAL A 82 7.41 10.33 9.80
CA VAL A 82 8.04 9.49 10.83
C VAL A 82 9.42 10.03 11.17
N VAL A 83 9.74 10.04 12.46
CA VAL A 83 11.05 10.42 13.01
C VAL A 83 11.66 9.27 13.77
N ARG A 84 12.98 9.30 13.85
CA ARG A 84 13.76 8.36 14.65
C ARG A 84 14.14 9.05 15.95
N ILE A 85 13.86 8.41 17.07
CA ILE A 85 14.20 8.92 18.39
C ILE A 85 15.32 8.09 18.98
N VAL A 86 16.38 8.76 19.40
CA VAL A 86 17.56 8.13 20.00
C VAL A 86 17.63 8.58 21.45
N GLY A 87 17.36 7.66 22.36
CA GLY A 87 17.68 7.80 23.78
C GLY A 87 19.13 7.39 24.07
N GLY A 88 19.41 7.12 25.33
CA GLY A 88 20.76 6.80 25.80
C GLY A 88 21.18 5.40 25.36
N TYR A 89 20.37 4.39 25.70
CA TYR A 89 20.59 2.99 25.34
C TYR A 89 19.53 2.40 24.39
N SER A 90 18.53 3.19 24.04
CA SER A 90 17.36 2.75 23.28
C SER A 90 17.12 3.65 22.08
N GLU A 91 16.51 3.08 21.05
CA GLU A 91 16.12 3.78 19.83
C GLU A 91 14.71 3.38 19.44
N GLY A 92 13.92 4.36 18.99
CA GLY A 92 12.53 4.20 18.61
C GLY A 92 12.19 4.88 17.29
N THR A 93 11.06 4.49 16.72
CA THR A 93 10.47 5.10 15.52
C THR A 93 9.11 5.66 15.91
N ASP A 94 8.91 6.95 15.68
CA ASP A 94 7.80 7.72 16.24
C ASP A 94 7.28 8.75 15.23
N PHE A 95 6.19 9.44 15.55
CA PHE A 95 5.51 10.35 14.62
C PHE A 95 5.04 11.64 15.28
N PHE A 96 4.83 12.66 14.46
CA PHE A 96 4.28 13.94 14.90
C PHE A 96 2.78 13.82 15.19
N ILE A 97 2.37 14.35 16.34
CA ILE A 97 0.95 14.56 16.67
C ILE A 97 0.53 16.02 16.46
N SER A 98 1.50 16.93 16.41
CA SER A 98 1.33 18.37 16.17
C SER A 98 2.65 18.95 15.66
N ASP A 99 2.63 20.16 15.09
CA ASP A 99 3.79 20.82 14.48
C ASP A 99 5.01 20.96 15.40
N ASN A 100 4.81 20.89 16.71
CA ASN A 100 5.85 21.00 17.73
C ASN A 100 5.89 19.82 18.72
N GLN A 101 5.17 18.73 18.45
CA GLN A 101 5.02 17.60 19.38
C GLN A 101 5.20 16.26 18.68
N VAL A 102 6.07 15.44 19.25
CA VAL A 102 6.30 14.04 18.84
C VAL A 102 5.85 13.13 19.97
N LEU A 103 5.11 12.08 19.63
CA LEU A 103 4.69 11.05 20.58
C LEU A 103 5.66 9.88 20.52
N THR A 104 6.24 9.50 21.66
CA THR A 104 7.14 8.35 21.77
C THR A 104 6.75 7.43 22.92
N ASN A 105 7.32 6.23 22.93
CA ASN A 105 7.24 5.37 24.10
C ASN A 105 8.26 5.82 25.14
N PHE A 106 7.87 5.89 26.42
CA PHE A 106 8.76 6.35 27.48
C PHE A 106 10.02 5.48 27.64
N HIS A 107 9.93 4.17 27.41
CA HIS A 107 11.09 3.27 27.48
C HIS A 107 12.20 3.61 26.47
N VAL A 108 11.90 4.35 25.40
CA VAL A 108 12.90 4.81 24.43
C VAL A 108 13.77 5.91 25.04
N ILE A 109 13.22 6.69 25.98
CA ILE A 109 13.85 7.90 26.53
C ILE A 109 14.12 7.86 28.05
N ALA A 110 13.72 6.78 28.74
CA ALA A 110 13.66 6.71 30.20
C ALA A 110 15.00 7.01 30.92
N ASP A 111 16.14 6.69 30.30
CA ASP A 111 17.48 6.85 30.88
C ASP A 111 18.29 7.98 30.22
N GLU A 112 17.66 8.85 29.42
CA GLU A 112 18.33 9.92 28.69
C GLU A 112 17.74 11.29 29.02
N PRO A 113 18.50 12.17 29.70
CA PRO A 113 18.04 13.51 30.02
C PRO A 113 17.90 14.41 28.77
N SER A 114 18.54 14.05 27.65
CA SER A 114 18.56 14.86 26.43
C SER A 114 18.36 14.03 25.15
N PRO A 115 17.14 13.50 24.90
CA PRO A 115 16.91 12.60 23.79
C PRO A 115 17.07 13.27 22.42
N LYS A 116 17.59 12.49 21.48
CA LYS A 116 17.76 12.72 20.04
C LYS A 116 16.47 12.66 19.23
N ILE A 117 15.98 13.70 18.55
CA ILE A 117 15.00 13.49 17.46
C ILE A 117 15.72 13.68 16.13
N ILE A 118 15.77 12.63 15.30
CA ILE A 118 16.36 12.61 13.97
C ILE A 118 15.24 12.62 12.93
N PHE A 119 15.28 13.60 12.05
CA PHE A 119 14.33 13.78 10.96
C PHE A 119 14.70 12.92 9.73
N PRO A 120 13.76 12.69 8.79
CA PRO A 120 14.04 11.94 7.55
C PRO A 120 15.16 12.50 6.68
N ASP A 121 15.46 13.80 6.80
CA ASP A 121 16.57 14.48 6.11
C ASP A 121 17.93 14.30 6.80
N GLY A 122 17.95 13.63 7.96
CA GLY A 122 19.14 13.41 8.78
C GLY A 122 19.49 14.56 9.72
N SER A 123 18.73 15.66 9.70
CA SER A 123 18.86 16.72 10.71
C SER A 123 18.38 16.21 12.07
N PHE A 124 18.85 16.83 13.16
CA PHE A 124 18.40 16.45 14.49
C PHE A 124 18.16 17.66 15.39
N ILE A 125 17.27 17.47 16.36
CA ILE A 125 16.93 18.47 17.37
C ILE A 125 16.79 17.80 18.73
N THR A 126 17.18 18.54 19.76
CA THR A 126 16.96 18.17 21.16
C THR A 126 15.65 18.81 21.63
N PRO A 127 14.69 18.02 22.16
CA PRO A 127 13.44 18.54 22.68
C PRO A 127 13.66 19.33 23.98
N THR A 128 12.79 20.30 24.19
CA THR A 128 12.91 21.30 25.28
C THR A 128 12.26 20.81 26.57
N LYS A 129 11.30 19.90 26.47
CA LYS A 129 10.59 19.29 27.60
C LYS A 129 10.36 17.82 27.29
N SER A 130 10.57 16.98 28.30
CA SER A 130 10.21 15.57 28.32
C SER A 130 9.37 15.31 29.57
N PRO A 131 8.17 14.70 29.47
CA PRO A 131 7.34 14.39 30.63
C PRO A 131 7.90 13.22 31.42
N GLU A 132 7.58 13.21 32.72
CA GLU A 132 7.90 12.13 33.65
C GLU A 132 6.75 11.10 33.73
N ASP A 133 7.13 9.83 33.85
CA ASP A 133 6.33 8.69 34.32
C ASP A 133 4.96 8.43 33.67
N ALA A 134 4.97 8.13 32.37
CA ALA A 134 3.85 7.49 31.67
C ALA A 134 4.36 6.42 30.69
N VAL A 135 3.47 5.56 30.17
CA VAL A 135 3.84 4.58 29.12
C VAL A 135 4.23 5.29 27.81
N LEU A 136 3.63 6.46 27.57
CA LEU A 136 3.86 7.32 26.42
C LEU A 136 4.39 8.68 26.87
N ALA A 137 5.35 9.22 26.13
CA ALA A 137 5.97 10.51 26.39
C ALA A 137 5.77 11.47 25.20
N PHE A 138 5.57 12.75 25.52
CA PHE A 138 5.45 13.83 24.54
C PHE A 138 6.73 14.66 24.50
N LEU A 139 7.41 14.69 23.36
CA LEU A 139 8.60 15.51 23.19
C LEU A 139 8.23 16.85 22.53
N TYR A 140 8.60 17.95 23.18
CA TYR A 140 8.28 19.31 22.74
C TYR A 140 9.45 19.96 22.01
N LEU A 141 9.21 20.44 20.80
CA LEU A 141 10.20 21.10 19.96
C LEU A 141 10.23 22.61 20.23
N SER A 142 11.43 23.20 20.16
CA SER A 142 11.63 24.65 20.35
C SER A 142 11.14 25.48 19.16
N GLN A 143 11.07 24.88 17.97
CA GLN A 143 10.55 25.49 16.76
C GLN A 143 9.42 24.63 16.18
N SER A 144 8.35 25.30 15.74
CA SER A 144 7.29 24.66 14.99
C SER A 144 7.84 24.27 13.62
N GLN A 145 7.82 22.97 13.33
CA GLN A 145 8.03 22.48 11.98
C GLN A 145 6.73 22.68 11.21
N LYS A 146 6.66 23.77 10.45
CA LYS A 146 5.51 24.10 9.60
C LYS A 146 5.36 23.02 8.54
N ASP A 147 4.21 22.39 8.54
CA ASP A 147 4.10 21.02 8.09
C ASP A 147 3.51 20.91 6.68
N GLU A 148 4.37 20.75 5.66
CA GLU A 148 3.95 20.26 4.33
C GLU A 148 3.66 18.75 4.33
N ARG A 149 3.72 18.05 5.47
CA ARG A 149 3.58 16.58 5.60
C ARG A 149 2.13 16.12 5.80
N TRP A 150 1.16 17.03 5.98
CA TRP A 150 -0.28 16.70 6.09
C TRP A 150 -1.08 16.83 4.78
N PHE A 151 -0.46 17.27 3.68
CA PHE A 151 -1.11 17.45 2.36
C PHE A 151 -0.40 16.68 1.25
#